data_AF-A0A9X6LEC9-F1
#
_entry.id   AF-A0A9X6LEC9-F1
#
_cell.length_a   1.000
_cell.length_b   1.000
_cell.length_c   1.000
_cell.angle_alpha   90.00
_cell.angle_beta   90.00
_cell.angle_gamma   90.00
#
_symmetry.space_group_name_H-M   'P 1'
#
loop_
_entity.id
_entity.type
_entity.pdbx_description
1 polymer ?
#
loop_
_entity_poly.entity_id
_entity_poly.type
_entity_poly.pdbx_seq_one_letter_code
_entity_poly.pdbx_strand_id
1 'polypeptide(L)' 'MDKTFGKKVKTWLIINDMKQKDLAEMLDISNPYLSDILLGKREGKKVKEKIMKILEIKEAS' A
#
# COMPACT_ATOMS: atom_id res chain seq x y z
N MET A 1 -12.19 -1.99 11.66
CA MET A 1 -11.41 -2.50 10.53
C MET A 1 -11.33 -1.40 9.49
N ASP A 2 -10.17 -0.78 9.37
CA ASP A 2 -10.01 0.50 8.67
C ASP A 2 -10.14 0.32 7.14
N LYS A 3 -11.39 0.38 6.64
CA LYS A 3 -11.70 0.39 5.20
C LYS A 3 -11.09 1.59 4.48
N THR A 4 -10.52 2.57 5.20
CA THR A 4 -9.93 3.77 4.59
C THR A 4 -8.49 3.54 4.13
N PHE A 5 -7.68 2.75 4.87
CA PHE A 5 -6.28 2.48 4.49
C PHE A 5 -6.15 1.85 3.10
N GLY A 6 -6.82 0.71 2.86
CA GLY A 6 -6.74 0.02 1.58
C GLY A 6 -7.27 0.86 0.41
N LYS A 7 -8.27 1.72 0.66
CA LYS A 7 -8.76 2.69 -0.33
C LYS A 7 -7.73 3.77 -0.62
N LYS A 8 -7.12 4.38 0.40
CA LYS A 8 -6.06 5.40 0.26
C LYS A 8 -4.92 4.88 -0.60
N VAL A 9 -4.42 3.68 -0.31
CA VAL A 9 -3.35 3.05 -1.09
C VAL A 9 -3.76 2.82 -2.55
N LYS A 10 -4.96 2.29 -2.80
CA LYS A 10 -5.45 2.08 -4.16
C LYS A 10 -5.62 3.37 -4.95
N THR A 11 -6.12 4.44 -4.32
CA THR A 11 -6.21 5.76 -4.95
C THR A 11 -4.83 6.29 -5.32
N TRP A 12 -3.87 6.18 -4.41
CA TRP A 12 -2.48 6.61 -4.67
C TRP A 12 -1.85 5.83 -5.83
N LEU A 13 -2.07 4.51 -5.90
CA LEU A 13 -1.61 3.67 -7.01
C LEU A 13 -2.17 4.15 -8.36
N ILE A 14 -3.47 4.43 -8.42
CA ILE A 14 -4.13 4.95 -9.64
C ILE A 14 -3.56 6.30 -10.06
N ILE A 15 -3.38 7.23 -9.12
CA ILE A 15 -2.85 8.57 -9.41
C ILE A 15 -1.43 8.52 -9.97
N ASN A 16 -0.65 7.51 -9.56
CA ASN A 16 0.75 7.35 -9.98
C ASN A 16 0.95 6.34 -11.14
N ASP A 17 -0.14 5.88 -11.79
CA ASP A 17 -0.10 4.82 -12.81
C ASP A 17 0.66 3.56 -12.38
N MET A 18 0.52 3.22 -11.09
CA MET A 18 1.17 2.06 -10.48
C MET A 18 0.19 0.92 -10.25
N LYS A 19 0.65 -0.32 -10.46
CA LYS A 19 -0.09 -1.54 -10.11
C LYS A 19 0.28 -1.98 -8.70
N GLN A 20 -0.61 -2.74 -8.07
CA GLN A 20 -0.35 -3.32 -6.74
C GLN A 20 0.92 -4.18 -6.72
N LYS A 21 1.25 -4.87 -7.82
CA LYS A 21 2.48 -5.66 -7.95
C LYS A 21 3.74 -4.78 -7.86
N ASP A 22 3.70 -3.56 -8.40
CA ASP A 22 4.86 -2.67 -8.43
C ASP A 22 5.16 -2.18 -7.00
N LEU A 23 4.11 -1.86 -6.24
CA LEU A 23 4.24 -1.55 -4.81
C LEU A 23 4.71 -2.76 -3.98
N ALA A 24 4.26 -3.98 -4.33
CA ALA A 24 4.73 -5.19 -3.65
C ALA A 24 6.23 -5.42 -3.89
N GLU A 25 6.70 -5.23 -5.12
CA GLU A 25 8.12 -5.28 -5.50
C GLU A 25 8.94 -4.22 -4.75
N MET A 26 8.46 -2.97 -4.68
CA MET A 26 9.12 -1.91 -3.91
C MET A 26 9.25 -2.20 -2.41
N LEU A 27 8.30 -2.96 -1.86
CA LEU A 27 8.26 -3.32 -0.45
C LEU A 27 9.00 -4.62 -0.14
N ASP A 28 9.51 -5.31 -1.16
CA ASP A 28 10.11 -6.64 -1.10
C ASP A 28 9.17 -7.67 -0.45
N ILE A 29 7.92 -7.71 -0.93
CA ILE A 29 6.89 -8.66 -0.47
C ILE A 29 6.10 -9.25 -1.63
N SER A 30 5.37 -10.34 -1.37
CA SER A 30 4.49 -10.93 -2.37
C SER A 30 3.21 -10.09 -2.58
N ASN A 31 2.76 -10.02 -3.83
CA ASN A 31 1.51 -9.33 -4.18
C ASN A 31 0.27 -9.90 -3.44
N PRO A 32 0.11 -11.21 -3.23
CA PRO A 32 -0.98 -11.76 -2.40
C PRO A 32 -0.91 -11.27 -0.93
N TYR A 33 0.29 -11.21 -0.34
CA TYR A 33 0.45 -10.72 1.03
C TYR A 33 0.08 -9.25 1.16
N LEU A 34 0.47 -8.42 0.18
CA LEU A 34 0.03 -7.03 0.11
C LEU A 34 -1.51 -6.94 -0.01
N SER A 35 -2.13 -7.75 -0.86
CA SER A 35 -3.59 -7.79 -1.00
C SER A 35 -4.29 -8.10 0.33
N ASP A 36 -3.81 -9.09 1.08
CA ASP A 36 -4.33 -9.43 2.41
C ASP A 36 -4.27 -8.25 3.39
N ILE A 37 -3.17 -7.48 3.37
CA ILE A 37 -3.00 -6.29 4.20
C ILE A 37 -3.98 -5.19 3.79
N LEU A 38 -4.11 -4.92 2.49
CA LEU A 38 -5.02 -3.88 1.96
C LEU A 38 -6.50 -4.21 2.19
N LEU A 39 -6.85 -5.50 2.22
CA LEU A 39 -8.20 -5.99 2.53
C LEU A 39 -8.47 -6.13 4.04
N GLY A 40 -7.47 -5.87 4.89
CA GLY A 40 -7.58 -5.99 6.34
C GLY A 40 -7.60 -7.43 6.86
N LYS A 41 -7.28 -8.42 6.02
CA LYS A 41 -7.13 -9.83 6.41
C LYS A 41 -5.86 -10.08 7.22
N ARG A 42 -4.86 -9.22 7.05
CA ARG A 42 -3.61 -9.23 7.84
C ARG A 42 -3.33 -7.84 8.41
N GLU A 43 -2.79 -7.81 9.63
CA GLU A 43 -2.47 -6.54 10.30
C GLU A 43 -1.34 -5.79 9.57
N GLY A 44 -0.22 -6.47 9.30
CA GLY A 44 0.87 -5.96 8.46
C GLY A 44 1.51 -4.67 8.96
N LYS A 45 1.62 -4.46 10.28
CA LYS A 45 2.02 -3.17 10.90
C LYS A 45 3.25 -2.52 10.26
N LYS A 46 4.38 -3.24 10.16
CA LYS A 46 5.62 -2.73 9.53
C LYS A 46 5.44 -2.39 8.04
N VAL A 47 4.62 -3.16 7.33
CA VAL A 47 4.35 -2.91 5.90
C VAL A 47 3.47 -1.67 5.74
N LYS A 48 2.46 -1.49 6.60
CA LYS A 48 1.64 -0.27 6.61
C LYS A 48 2.49 0.97 6.90
N GLU A 49 3.39 0.91 7.86
CA GLU A 49 4.33 2.00 8.15
C GLU A 49 5.21 2.35 6.94
N LYS A 50 5.75 1.34 6.23
CA LYS A 50 6.51 1.56 4.98
C LYS A 50 5.64 2.21 3.90
N ILE A 51 4.41 1.73 3.69
CA ILE A 51 3.47 2.28 2.71
C ILE A 51 3.16 3.75 3.03
N MET A 52 2.88 4.08 4.30
CA MET A 52 2.57 5.45 4.69
C MET A 52 3.73 6.41 4.38
N LYS A 53 4.97 5.99 4.64
CA LYS A 53 6.16 6.78 4.28
C LYS A 53 6.27 7.03 2.78
N ILE A 54 5.99 6.02 1.94
CA ILE A 54 6.01 6.16 0.48
C ILE A 54 4.94 7.16 0.01
N LEU A 55 3.74 7.08 0.58
CA LEU A 55 2.63 7.99 0.27
C LEU A 55 2.96 9.44 0.64
N GLU A 56 3.54 9.67 1.83
CA GLU A 56 3.90 11.02 2.33
C GLU A 56 5.01 11.68 1.49
N ILE A 57 6.02 10.93 1.06
CA ILE A 57 7.11 11.47 0.23
C ILE A 57 6.59 12.00 -1.10
N LYS A 58 5.54 11.39 -1.64
CA LYS A 58 5.00 11.67 -2.98
C LYS A 58 3.91 12.73 -2.99
N GLU A 59 3.24 13.00 -1.88
CA GLU A 59 2.31 14.14 -1.75
C GLU A 59 3.04 15.49 -1.63
N ALA A 60 4.32 15.48 -1.22
CA ALA A 60 5.13 16.68 -1.02
C ALA A 60 5.99 17.11 -2.24
N SER A 61 5.88 16.40 -3.37
CA SER A 61 6.63 16.66 -4.62
C SER A 61 5.68 17.07 -5.74
#